data_AF-A0A1S3ENB0-F1
#
_entry.id   AF-A0A1S3ENB0-F1
#
_cell.length_a   1.000
_cell.length_b   1.000
_cell.length_c   1.000
_cell.angle_alpha   90.00
_cell.angle_beta   90.00
_cell.angle_gamma   90.00
#
_symmetry.space_group_name_H-M   'P 1'
#
loop_
_entity.id
_entity.type
_entity.pdbx_description
1 polymer ?
#
loop_
_entity_poly.entity_id
_entity_poly.type
_entity_poly.pdbx_seq_one_letter_code
_entity_poly.pdbx_strand_id
1 'polypeptide(L)'
;MATFGGEPEAATEPLDVACGLENLPVSVWPPGARPPPFQYSPDHVTGPGADMDPSQITFPGCVCVQTPCVPGTCSCLLHDKNYDDSLCLRDIGLEAKYARPVFECNALCRCSPHCPNRVVQRGLQAHLQVFLTDRKGWGLRTLELIPKGRFVCEYAGEVLGLSEAQRRIHSQTIHDSNYIIAVREHVCKGQVMETFVDPTHIGNLGRFLNHACEPNLLMVPIRVDSMVPRLALFAARDIVPGEELSYDYSGRFLNLADTEDPEGLDHGKRRKPCYCGARACTAFLPYDSSLYGPLEEADIS
;
A
#
# COMPACT_ATOMS: atom_id res chain seq x y z
N MET A 1 48.99 -39.20 4.75
CA MET A 1 48.17 -38.24 5.52
C MET A 1 47.72 -37.15 4.57
N ALA A 2 46.58 -37.34 3.91
CA ALA A 2 46.00 -36.33 3.02
C ALA A 2 45.06 -35.48 3.87
N THR A 3 45.37 -34.19 3.98
CA THR A 3 44.58 -33.18 4.66
C THR A 3 43.32 -32.90 3.85
N PHE A 4 42.15 -33.18 4.41
CA PHE A 4 40.87 -32.71 3.89
C PHE A 4 40.81 -31.19 4.09
N GLY A 5 41.00 -30.45 3.01
CA GLY A 5 40.62 -29.05 2.95
C GLY A 5 39.10 -28.97 2.88
N GLY A 6 38.47 -28.54 3.98
CA GLY A 6 37.08 -28.12 3.94
C GLY A 6 36.98 -26.88 3.04
N GLU A 7 36.18 -26.97 1.98
CA GLU A 7 35.79 -25.79 1.22
C GLU A 7 35.07 -24.82 2.17
N PRO A 8 35.37 -23.51 2.12
CA PRO A 8 34.62 -22.54 2.90
C PRO A 8 33.17 -22.55 2.42
N GLU A 9 32.24 -22.78 3.35
CA GLU A 9 30.80 -22.62 3.14
C GLU A 9 30.57 -21.26 2.47
N ALA A 10 30.12 -21.26 1.22
CA ALA A 10 29.88 -20.04 0.48
C ALA A 10 28.90 -19.20 1.30
N ALA A 11 29.34 -18.02 1.76
CA ALA A 11 28.49 -17.08 2.46
C ALA A 11 27.29 -16.79 1.55
N THR A 12 26.13 -17.34 1.91
CA THR A 12 24.89 -17.08 1.18
C THR A 12 24.66 -15.58 1.21
N GLU A 13 24.62 -14.96 0.04
CA GLU A 13 24.38 -13.52 -0.07
C GLU A 13 23.13 -13.13 0.74
N PRO A 14 23.18 -12.01 1.47
CA PRO A 14 22.05 -11.55 2.26
C PRO A 14 20.85 -11.35 1.34
N LEU A 15 19.75 -12.03 1.65
CA LEU A 15 18.53 -11.99 0.85
C LEU A 15 17.94 -10.58 0.86
N ASP A 16 17.85 -9.97 -0.32
CA ASP A 16 17.02 -8.79 -0.57
C ASP A 16 15.65 -9.23 -1.11
N VAL A 17 14.60 -9.02 -0.33
CA VAL A 17 13.21 -9.34 -0.72
C VAL A 17 12.75 -8.52 -1.92
N ALA A 18 13.31 -7.31 -2.09
CA ALA A 18 13.00 -6.42 -3.20
C ALA A 18 13.74 -6.77 -4.49
N CYS A 19 14.62 -7.78 -4.49
CA CYS A 19 15.37 -8.23 -5.66
C CYS A 19 16.17 -7.10 -6.36
N GLY A 20 16.63 -6.09 -5.61
CA GLY A 20 17.32 -4.91 -6.15
C GLY A 20 16.44 -3.95 -6.96
N LEU A 21 15.10 -4.10 -6.90
CA LEU A 21 14.14 -3.27 -7.64
C LEU A 21 13.71 -2.00 -6.88
N GLU A 22 14.02 -1.92 -5.58
CA GLU A 22 13.84 -0.72 -4.75
C GLU A 22 15.16 0.03 -4.59
N ASN A 23 15.11 1.30 -4.18
CA ASN A 23 16.32 2.09 -3.94
C ASN A 23 17.19 1.56 -2.80
N LEU A 24 16.58 0.82 -1.85
CA LEU A 24 17.23 0.27 -0.67
C LEU A 24 16.89 -1.22 -0.57
N PRO A 25 17.86 -2.08 -0.19
CA PRO A 25 17.60 -3.49 -0.01
C PRO A 25 16.72 -3.74 1.23
N VAL A 26 15.90 -4.79 1.16
CA VAL A 26 15.03 -5.20 2.26
C VAL A 26 15.41 -6.57 2.78
N SER A 27 15.98 -6.57 3.98
CA SER A 27 16.44 -7.78 4.65
C SER A 27 15.30 -8.63 5.24
N VAL A 28 15.61 -9.87 5.59
CA VAL A 28 14.69 -10.83 6.24
C VAL A 28 15.19 -11.22 7.64
N TRP A 29 14.27 -11.36 8.60
CA TRP A 29 14.54 -11.84 9.96
C TRP A 29 13.56 -12.93 10.41
N PRO A 30 13.99 -13.99 11.11
CA PRO A 30 15.37 -14.29 11.51
C PRO A 30 16.26 -14.76 10.36
N PRO A 31 17.60 -14.78 10.53
CA PRO A 31 18.51 -15.27 9.50
C PRO A 31 18.16 -16.71 9.09
N GLY A 32 18.20 -16.98 7.78
CA GLY A 32 17.85 -18.28 7.22
C GLY A 32 16.34 -18.51 6.98
N ALA A 33 15.46 -17.68 7.56
CA ALA A 33 14.04 -17.72 7.24
C ALA A 33 13.75 -17.02 5.91
N ARG A 34 12.71 -17.47 5.19
CA ARG A 34 12.27 -16.87 3.93
C ARG A 34 10.75 -16.79 3.87
N PRO A 35 10.17 -15.66 3.45
CA PRO A 35 8.74 -15.59 3.17
C PRO A 35 8.38 -16.53 2.00
N PRO A 36 7.09 -16.95 1.89
CA PRO A 36 6.63 -17.69 0.74
C PRO A 36 7.00 -16.98 -0.58
N PRO A 37 7.43 -17.71 -1.62
CA PRO A 37 7.85 -17.10 -2.87
C PRO A 37 6.68 -16.38 -3.55
N PHE A 38 6.98 -15.21 -4.12
CA PHE A 38 6.09 -14.39 -4.94
C PHE A 38 6.94 -13.61 -5.94
N GLN A 39 6.32 -13.03 -6.96
CA GLN A 39 7.02 -12.15 -7.90
C GLN A 39 7.05 -10.72 -7.34
N TYR A 40 8.25 -10.21 -7.06
CA TYR A 40 8.40 -8.83 -6.62
C TYR A 40 8.17 -7.86 -7.78
N SER A 41 7.37 -6.82 -7.56
CA SER A 41 7.19 -5.67 -8.44
C SER A 41 7.12 -4.41 -7.57
N PRO A 42 7.97 -3.38 -7.76
CA PRO A 42 7.90 -2.14 -6.98
C PRO A 42 6.61 -1.35 -7.28
N ASP A 43 6.05 -1.55 -8.47
CA ASP A 43 4.88 -0.84 -8.99
C ASP A 43 3.70 -1.78 -9.21
N HIS A 44 2.52 -1.18 -9.40
CA HIS A 44 1.34 -1.89 -9.88
C HIS A 44 1.57 -2.53 -11.25
N VAL A 45 0.93 -3.68 -11.48
CA VAL A 45 0.89 -4.35 -12.78
C VAL A 45 -0.56 -4.59 -13.19
N THR A 46 -0.83 -4.64 -14.48
CA THR A 46 -2.15 -5.00 -15.00
C THR A 46 -2.46 -6.45 -14.63
N GLY A 47 -3.57 -6.68 -13.94
CA GLY A 47 -4.10 -8.00 -13.64
C GLY A 47 -5.39 -8.31 -14.41
N PRO A 48 -5.98 -9.50 -14.23
CA PRO A 48 -7.18 -9.90 -14.96
C PRO A 48 -8.39 -9.02 -14.64
N GLY A 49 -9.11 -8.64 -15.71
CA GLY A 49 -10.33 -7.82 -15.62
C GLY A 49 -10.09 -6.33 -15.33
N ALA A 50 -8.84 -5.87 -15.28
CA ALA A 50 -8.57 -4.45 -15.11
C ALA A 50 -9.05 -3.63 -16.32
N ASP A 51 -9.87 -2.60 -16.07
CA ASP A 51 -10.33 -1.67 -17.10
C ASP A 51 -9.26 -0.65 -17.53
N MET A 52 -8.24 -0.47 -16.69
CA MET A 52 -7.18 0.53 -16.88
C MET A 52 -5.81 -0.08 -16.64
N ASP A 53 -4.86 0.26 -17.51
CA ASP A 53 -3.45 -0.05 -17.31
C ASP A 53 -2.84 0.95 -16.30
N PRO A 54 -2.31 0.50 -15.14
CA PRO A 54 -1.72 1.39 -14.15
C PRO A 54 -0.44 2.10 -14.64
N SER A 55 0.22 1.59 -15.69
CA SER A 55 1.40 2.22 -16.30
C SER A 55 1.04 3.28 -17.36
N GLN A 56 -0.23 3.36 -17.77
CA GLN A 56 -0.67 4.30 -18.79
C GLN A 56 -0.72 5.73 -18.23
N ILE A 57 0.10 6.61 -18.83
CA ILE A 57 0.06 8.05 -18.54
C ILE A 57 -1.28 8.62 -18.98
N THR A 58 -2.08 9.10 -18.02
CA THR A 58 -3.40 9.70 -18.24
C THR A 58 -3.40 11.21 -18.00
N PHE A 59 -2.55 11.71 -17.10
CA PHE A 59 -2.53 13.14 -16.75
C PHE A 59 -1.53 13.94 -17.58
N PRO A 60 -1.90 15.12 -18.10
CA PRO A 60 -1.04 15.93 -18.97
C PRO A 60 0.13 16.62 -18.23
N GLY A 61 0.14 16.57 -16.89
CA GLY A 61 1.11 17.27 -16.06
C GLY A 61 0.87 18.79 -15.98
N CYS A 62 1.77 19.49 -15.30
CA CYS A 62 1.78 20.94 -15.16
C CYS A 62 2.72 21.60 -16.18
N VAL A 63 2.45 22.87 -16.47
CA VAL A 63 3.28 23.71 -17.34
C VAL A 63 4.40 24.45 -16.62
N CYS A 64 4.61 24.20 -15.33
CA CYS A 64 5.70 24.80 -14.55
C CYS A 64 7.06 24.40 -15.12
N VAL A 65 7.97 25.36 -15.30
CA VAL A 65 9.31 25.11 -15.86
C VAL A 65 10.40 25.71 -14.97
N GLN A 66 10.48 27.04 -14.91
CA GLN A 66 11.57 27.75 -14.24
C GLN A 66 11.28 28.04 -12.77
N THR A 67 10.01 28.16 -12.39
CA THR A 67 9.60 28.41 -11.01
C THR A 67 9.19 27.10 -10.32
N PRO A 68 9.41 26.98 -8.99
CA PRO A 68 8.91 25.85 -8.22
C PRO A 68 7.40 25.68 -8.35
N CYS A 69 6.93 24.44 -8.35
CA CYS A 69 5.51 24.14 -8.28
C CYS A 69 4.94 24.60 -6.94
N VAL A 70 4.07 25.61 -6.96
CA VAL A 70 3.38 26.14 -5.78
C VAL A 70 1.87 26.22 -6.02
N PRO A 71 1.04 26.15 -4.95
CA PRO A 71 -0.41 26.31 -5.09
C PRO A 71 -0.80 27.60 -5.81
N GLY A 72 -1.86 27.54 -6.61
CA GLY A 72 -2.34 28.66 -7.41
C GLY A 72 -1.62 28.86 -8.76
N THR A 73 -0.41 28.31 -8.95
CA THR A 73 0.30 28.36 -10.25
C THR A 73 0.52 26.97 -10.87
N CYS A 74 0.68 25.94 -10.05
CA CYS A 74 0.85 24.56 -10.52
C CYS A 74 -0.51 23.83 -10.57
N SER A 75 -0.88 23.32 -11.74
CA SER A 75 -2.12 22.54 -11.93
C SER A 75 -2.12 21.19 -11.20
N CYS A 76 -0.97 20.65 -10.80
CA CYS A 76 -0.89 19.47 -9.94
C CYS A 76 -1.20 19.79 -8.46
N LEU A 77 -1.16 21.07 -8.06
CA LEU A 77 -1.44 21.53 -6.71
C LEU A 77 -2.78 22.29 -6.69
N LEU A 78 -3.86 21.53 -6.91
CA LEU A 78 -5.22 22.07 -7.07
C LEU A 78 -5.76 22.82 -5.84
N HIS A 79 -5.24 22.52 -4.65
CA HIS A 79 -5.74 23.08 -3.39
C HIS A 79 -4.62 23.76 -2.59
N ASP A 80 -3.77 22.98 -1.94
CA ASP A 80 -2.61 23.43 -1.18
C ASP A 80 -1.44 22.47 -1.49
N LYS A 81 -0.26 22.73 -0.92
CA LYS A 81 0.86 21.79 -0.96
C LYS A 81 0.44 20.46 -0.33
N ASN A 82 0.66 19.36 -1.04
CA ASN A 82 0.48 18.01 -0.50
C ASN A 82 1.52 17.70 0.59
N TYR A 83 2.76 18.16 0.37
CA TYR A 83 3.90 17.89 1.24
C TYR A 83 4.49 19.19 1.79
N ASP A 84 5.01 19.13 3.02
CA ASP A 84 5.77 20.23 3.61
C ASP A 84 7.21 20.29 3.07
N ASP A 85 7.99 21.23 3.59
CA ASP A 85 9.38 21.42 3.16
C ASP A 85 10.30 20.28 3.62
N SER A 86 9.85 19.46 4.58
CA SER A 86 10.49 18.21 4.97
C SER A 86 10.02 17.03 4.14
N LEU A 87 9.17 17.21 3.12
CA LEU A 87 8.57 16.15 2.30
C LEU A 87 7.66 15.20 3.10
N CYS A 88 7.05 15.70 4.17
CA CYS A 88 6.02 15.00 4.92
C CYS A 88 4.63 15.42 4.45
N LEU A 89 3.69 14.48 4.42
CA LEU A 89 2.28 14.73 4.11
C LEU A 89 1.68 15.71 5.13
N ARG A 90 1.08 16.81 4.64
CA ARG A 90 0.57 17.88 5.51
C ARG A 90 -0.78 17.57 6.17
N ASP A 91 -1.71 17.01 5.40
CA ASP A 91 -3.08 16.74 5.87
C ASP A 91 -3.24 15.28 6.26
N ILE A 92 -2.87 14.95 7.49
CA ILE A 92 -3.01 13.61 8.07
C ILE A 92 -4.41 13.54 8.72
N GLY A 93 -5.45 13.58 7.89
CA GLY A 93 -6.81 13.09 8.17
C GLY A 93 -7.57 13.68 9.36
N LEU A 94 -7.27 14.90 9.83
CA LEU A 94 -7.84 15.38 11.10
C LEU A 94 -8.85 16.53 11.02
N GLU A 95 -9.01 17.21 9.88
CA GLU A 95 -9.77 18.47 9.86
C GLU A 95 -10.84 18.62 8.76
N ALA A 96 -10.91 17.72 7.78
CA ALA A 96 -11.82 17.87 6.63
C ALA A 96 -12.89 16.76 6.56
N LYS A 97 -14.15 17.17 6.31
CA LYS A 97 -15.29 16.25 6.05
C LYS A 97 -15.10 15.39 4.79
N TYR A 98 -14.21 15.79 3.89
CA TYR A 98 -13.85 15.08 2.67
C TYR A 98 -12.34 15.11 2.49
N ALA A 99 -11.72 13.95 2.25
CA ALA A 99 -10.31 13.87 1.90
C ALA A 99 -10.09 14.50 0.51
N ARG A 100 -9.06 15.34 0.39
CA ARG A 100 -8.70 15.97 -0.89
C ARG A 100 -7.88 14.99 -1.73
N PRO A 101 -8.17 14.84 -3.03
CA PRO A 101 -7.37 13.97 -3.88
C PRO A 101 -5.96 14.55 -4.01
N VAL A 102 -4.95 13.69 -3.90
CA VAL A 102 -3.54 14.08 -3.98
C VAL A 102 -3.00 13.75 -5.36
N PHE A 103 -2.43 14.77 -6.02
CA PHE A 103 -1.77 14.64 -7.31
C PHE A 103 -0.31 15.05 -7.20
N GLU A 104 0.60 14.16 -7.57
CA GLU A 104 2.00 14.52 -7.75
C GLU A 104 2.26 15.12 -9.14
N CYS A 105 3.36 15.86 -9.26
CA CYS A 105 3.90 16.17 -10.57
C CYS A 105 4.38 14.87 -11.23
N ASN A 106 4.16 14.71 -12.53
CA ASN A 106 4.26 13.42 -13.21
C ASN A 106 5.31 13.42 -14.33
N ALA A 107 5.37 12.36 -15.14
CA ALA A 107 6.35 12.23 -16.21
C ALA A 107 6.25 13.32 -17.29
N LEU A 108 5.08 13.92 -17.47
CA LEU A 108 4.83 15.00 -18.45
C LEU A 108 5.05 16.41 -17.86
N CYS A 109 5.19 16.54 -16.54
CA CYS A 109 5.54 17.81 -15.91
C CYS A 109 6.98 18.23 -16.25
N ARG A 110 7.15 19.49 -16.64
CA ARG A 110 8.47 20.07 -16.96
C ARG A 110 9.23 20.64 -15.75
N CYS A 111 8.66 20.55 -14.55
CA CYS A 111 9.31 20.95 -13.32
C CYS A 111 10.47 20.01 -12.98
N SER A 112 11.46 20.51 -12.23
CA SER A 112 12.64 19.75 -11.79
C SER A 112 12.29 18.36 -11.21
N PRO A 113 13.15 17.34 -11.40
CA PRO A 113 13.05 16.07 -10.68
C PRO A 113 13.04 16.23 -9.15
N HIS A 114 13.63 17.33 -8.65
CA HIS A 114 13.64 17.70 -7.23
C HIS A 114 12.39 18.48 -6.79
N CYS A 115 11.37 18.57 -7.65
CA CYS A 115 10.10 19.21 -7.30
C CYS A 115 9.56 18.65 -5.97
N PRO A 116 9.19 19.49 -4.99
CA PRO A 116 8.68 19.02 -3.71
C PRO A 116 7.35 18.28 -3.83
N ASN A 117 6.64 18.42 -4.95
CA ASN A 117 5.44 17.64 -5.29
C ASN A 117 5.76 16.32 -6.02
N ARG A 118 6.93 15.73 -5.76
CA ARG A 118 7.34 14.39 -6.20
C ARG A 118 7.92 13.67 -4.99
N VAL A 119 7.15 12.85 -4.29
CA VAL A 119 7.58 12.17 -3.05
C VAL A 119 7.42 10.66 -3.20
N VAL A 120 6.21 10.18 -3.48
CA VAL A 120 5.92 8.74 -3.61
C VAL A 120 6.65 8.13 -4.80
N GLN A 121 6.72 8.85 -5.93
CA GLN A 121 7.47 8.40 -7.11
C GLN A 121 9.00 8.35 -6.90
N ARG A 122 9.53 8.81 -5.76
CA ARG A 122 10.95 8.65 -5.44
C ARG A 122 11.24 7.28 -4.84
N GLY A 123 10.23 6.43 -4.62
CA GLY A 123 10.40 5.07 -4.12
C GLY A 123 10.88 5.02 -2.66
N LEU A 124 11.24 3.82 -2.21
CA LEU A 124 11.65 3.55 -0.84
C LEU A 124 12.82 4.45 -0.38
N GLN A 125 12.69 5.07 0.80
CA GLN A 125 13.73 5.93 1.40
C GLN A 125 14.15 5.48 2.81
N ALA A 126 13.47 4.50 3.40
CA ALA A 126 13.75 3.98 4.73
C ALA A 126 14.22 2.53 4.66
N HIS A 127 15.13 2.13 5.55
CA HIS A 127 15.59 0.76 5.70
C HIS A 127 14.53 -0.07 6.40
N LEU A 128 13.91 -0.97 5.65
CA LEU A 128 12.87 -1.86 6.15
C LEU A 128 13.38 -3.29 6.27
N GLN A 129 12.68 -4.08 7.06
CA GLN A 129 12.96 -5.50 7.24
C GLN A 129 11.67 -6.30 7.29
N VAL A 130 11.60 -7.34 6.47
CA VAL A 130 10.56 -8.37 6.57
C VAL A 130 10.93 -9.28 7.73
N PHE A 131 10.02 -9.51 8.67
CA PHE A 131 10.31 -10.31 9.86
C PHE A 131 9.17 -11.26 10.23
N LEU A 132 9.51 -12.40 10.82
CA LEU A 132 8.51 -13.33 11.36
C LEU A 132 7.97 -12.78 12.69
N THR A 133 6.65 -12.59 12.75
CA THR A 133 5.93 -12.17 13.96
C THR A 133 5.49 -13.39 14.78
N ASP A 134 5.10 -13.17 16.03
CA ASP A 134 4.67 -14.26 16.92
C ASP A 134 3.36 -14.93 16.49
N ARG A 135 2.39 -14.17 15.96
CA ARG A 135 1.02 -14.67 15.69
C ARG A 135 0.37 -14.19 14.39
N LYS A 136 1.04 -13.33 13.63
CA LYS A 136 0.48 -12.72 12.41
C LYS A 136 1.17 -13.22 11.13
N GLY A 137 2.09 -14.18 11.25
CA GLY A 137 2.92 -14.62 10.14
C GLY A 137 4.05 -13.62 9.88
N TRP A 138 4.31 -13.30 8.62
CA TRP A 138 5.32 -12.30 8.25
C TRP A 138 4.79 -10.87 8.45
N GLY A 139 5.66 -9.98 8.89
CA GLY A 139 5.41 -8.56 9.08
C GLY A 139 6.50 -7.72 8.43
N LEU A 140 6.30 -6.41 8.38
CA LEU A 140 7.29 -5.44 7.97
C LEU A 140 7.61 -4.53 9.16
N ARG A 141 8.88 -4.22 9.40
CA ARG A 141 9.32 -3.26 10.43
C ARG A 141 10.34 -2.29 9.86
N THR A 142 10.47 -1.13 10.49
CA THR A 142 11.54 -0.18 10.19
C THR A 142 12.81 -0.51 10.98
N LEU A 143 13.98 -0.26 10.40
CA LEU A 143 15.28 -0.32 11.08
C LEU A 143 15.78 1.06 11.53
N GLU A 144 15.04 2.11 11.22
CA GLU A 144 15.37 3.49 11.57
C GLU A 144 14.14 4.29 12.01
N LEU A 145 14.36 5.50 12.56
CA LEU A 145 13.28 6.40 12.93
C LEU A 145 12.58 6.93 11.67
N ILE A 146 11.27 6.78 11.59
CA ILE A 146 10.45 7.38 10.53
C ILE A 146 9.61 8.51 11.14
N PRO A 147 9.88 9.78 10.78
CA PRO A 147 9.07 10.91 11.27
C PRO A 147 7.63 10.85 10.79
N LYS A 148 6.70 11.40 11.58
CA LYS A 148 5.30 11.60 11.20
C LYS A 148 5.20 12.29 9.84
N GLY A 149 4.28 11.79 9.01
CA GLY A 149 3.98 12.27 7.67
C GLY A 149 4.97 11.80 6.60
N ARG A 150 6.05 11.12 6.95
CA ARG A 150 7.02 10.62 5.97
C ARG A 150 6.42 9.46 5.16
N PHE A 151 6.66 9.46 3.86
CA PHE A 151 6.36 8.31 2.99
C PHE A 151 7.18 7.09 3.40
N VAL A 152 6.55 5.93 3.48
CA VAL A 152 7.17 4.67 3.91
C VAL A 152 7.34 3.71 2.74
N CYS A 153 6.22 3.26 2.16
CA CYS A 153 6.19 2.40 0.99
C CYS A 153 4.79 2.43 0.35
N GLU A 154 4.63 1.78 -0.79
CA GLU A 154 3.32 1.58 -1.42
C GLU A 154 2.73 0.21 -1.09
N TYR A 155 1.43 0.08 -1.30
CA TYR A 155 0.73 -1.20 -1.42
C TYR A 155 0.51 -1.50 -2.91
N ALA A 156 1.48 -2.16 -3.54
CA ALA A 156 1.48 -2.40 -4.98
C ALA A 156 1.38 -3.89 -5.32
N GLY A 157 0.70 -4.19 -6.43
CA GLY A 157 0.43 -5.53 -6.94
C GLY A 157 -0.43 -5.52 -8.19
N GLU A 158 -1.05 -6.65 -8.50
CA GLU A 158 -1.96 -6.76 -9.64
C GLU A 158 -3.19 -5.86 -9.43
N VAL A 159 -3.48 -4.99 -10.39
CA VAL A 159 -4.74 -4.25 -10.45
C VAL A 159 -5.78 -5.16 -11.09
N LEU A 160 -6.90 -5.40 -10.41
CA LEU A 160 -7.93 -6.35 -10.82
C LEU A 160 -9.24 -5.67 -11.21
N GLY A 161 -10.03 -6.36 -12.03
CA GLY A 161 -11.46 -6.07 -12.16
C GLY A 161 -12.25 -6.61 -10.97
N LEU A 162 -13.43 -6.03 -10.72
CA LEU A 162 -14.31 -6.43 -9.61
C LEU A 162 -14.62 -7.94 -9.62
N SER A 163 -15.02 -8.49 -10.77
CA SER A 163 -15.38 -9.91 -10.89
C SER A 163 -14.21 -10.84 -10.57
N GLU A 164 -12.99 -10.45 -10.94
CA GLU A 164 -11.78 -11.22 -10.61
C GLU A 164 -11.44 -11.12 -9.12
N ALA A 165 -11.53 -9.93 -8.53
CA ALA A 165 -11.30 -9.74 -7.10
C ALA A 165 -12.29 -10.59 -6.27
N GLN A 166 -13.57 -10.57 -6.62
CA GLN A 166 -14.59 -11.43 -6.01
C GLN A 166 -14.25 -12.91 -6.21
N ARG A 167 -13.91 -13.35 -7.42
CA ARG A 167 -13.55 -14.74 -7.70
C ARG A 167 -12.39 -15.23 -6.83
N ARG A 168 -11.31 -14.42 -6.70
CA ARG A 168 -10.15 -14.74 -5.86
C ARG A 168 -10.53 -14.85 -4.39
N ILE A 169 -11.36 -13.94 -3.88
CA ILE A 169 -11.81 -13.94 -2.48
C ILE A 169 -12.73 -15.11 -2.16
N HIS A 170 -13.60 -15.50 -3.09
CA HIS A 170 -14.43 -16.70 -2.94
C HIS A 170 -13.61 -17.99 -2.91
N SER A 171 -12.44 -17.99 -3.55
CA SER A 171 -11.51 -19.12 -3.56
C SER A 171 -10.59 -19.20 -2.34
N GLN A 172 -10.56 -18.16 -1.48
CA GLN A 172 -9.69 -18.14 -0.29
C GLN A 172 -10.15 -19.12 0.78
N THR A 173 -9.18 -19.81 1.37
CA THR A 173 -9.35 -20.66 2.54
C THR A 173 -9.08 -19.88 3.84
N ILE A 174 -9.41 -20.50 4.98
CA ILE A 174 -9.15 -19.92 6.30
C ILE A 174 -7.65 -19.76 6.62
N HIS A 175 -6.79 -20.49 5.90
CA HIS A 175 -5.34 -20.49 6.11
C HIS A 175 -4.60 -19.50 5.20
N ASP A 176 -5.25 -19.04 4.14
CA ASP A 176 -4.64 -18.09 3.21
C ASP A 176 -4.49 -16.71 3.85
N SER A 177 -3.56 -15.91 3.36
CA SER A 177 -3.46 -14.51 3.76
C SER A 177 -4.42 -13.65 2.92
N ASN A 178 -5.04 -12.64 3.53
CA ASN A 178 -5.95 -11.74 2.82
C ASN A 178 -5.16 -10.53 2.33
N TYR A 179 -4.87 -10.49 1.03
CA TYR A 179 -4.08 -9.41 0.42
C TYR A 179 -4.90 -8.43 -0.45
N ILE A 180 -6.10 -8.83 -0.90
CA ILE A 180 -6.88 -7.95 -1.78
C ILE A 180 -7.37 -6.74 -0.99
N ILE A 181 -7.07 -5.55 -1.50
CA ILE A 181 -7.60 -4.28 -1.01
C ILE A 181 -8.53 -3.67 -2.05
N ALA A 182 -9.68 -3.17 -1.59
CA ALA A 182 -10.59 -2.36 -2.38
C ALA A 182 -10.53 -0.91 -1.91
N VAL A 183 -10.14 -0.01 -2.81
CA VAL A 183 -10.10 1.43 -2.54
C VAL A 183 -11.25 2.09 -3.26
N ARG A 184 -12.07 2.84 -2.51
CA ARG A 184 -13.28 3.50 -3.00
C ARG A 184 -13.16 5.00 -2.83
N GLU A 185 -13.06 5.71 -3.94
CA GLU A 185 -12.96 7.16 -3.96
C GLU A 185 -14.27 7.76 -4.49
N HIS A 186 -14.91 8.59 -3.67
CA HIS A 186 -16.08 9.36 -4.11
C HIS A 186 -15.60 10.56 -4.94
N VAL A 187 -15.81 10.48 -6.25
CA VAL A 187 -15.42 11.51 -7.22
C VAL A 187 -16.55 12.53 -7.39
N CYS A 188 -16.22 13.73 -7.86
CA CYS A 188 -17.18 14.77 -8.20
C CYS A 188 -18.34 14.23 -9.04
N LYS A 189 -19.58 14.65 -8.72
CA LYS A 189 -20.87 14.21 -9.32
C LYS A 189 -21.41 12.86 -8.81
N GLY A 190 -20.91 12.35 -7.69
CA GLY A 190 -21.46 11.15 -7.05
C GLY A 190 -21.05 9.83 -7.72
N GLN A 191 -20.06 9.89 -8.63
CA GLN A 191 -19.43 8.69 -9.17
C GLN A 191 -18.45 8.12 -8.14
N VAL A 192 -18.41 6.80 -8.01
CA VAL A 192 -17.44 6.11 -7.16
C VAL A 192 -16.41 5.48 -8.09
N MET A 193 -15.13 5.78 -7.86
CA MET A 193 -14.03 5.06 -8.48
C MET A 193 -13.60 3.95 -7.53
N GLU A 194 -13.57 2.73 -8.04
CA GLU A 194 -13.10 1.56 -7.30
C GLU A 194 -11.77 1.09 -7.89
N THR A 195 -10.83 0.72 -7.02
CA THR A 195 -9.54 0.14 -7.42
C THR A 195 -9.27 -1.07 -6.55
N PHE A 196 -9.09 -2.23 -7.19
CA PHE A 196 -8.78 -3.49 -6.53
C PHE A 196 -7.32 -3.83 -6.76
N VAL A 197 -6.54 -4.00 -5.69
CA VAL A 197 -5.11 -4.34 -5.77
C VAL A 197 -4.87 -5.66 -5.05
N ASP A 198 -4.20 -6.59 -5.71
CA ASP A 198 -3.86 -7.90 -5.18
C ASP A 198 -2.36 -8.21 -5.30
N PRO A 199 -1.58 -8.11 -4.21
CA PRO A 199 -0.18 -8.48 -4.19
C PRO A 199 0.08 -9.95 -3.82
N THR A 200 -0.91 -10.83 -3.97
CA THR A 200 -0.77 -12.26 -3.64
C THR A 200 0.34 -12.91 -4.46
N HIS A 201 0.30 -12.77 -5.78
CA HIS A 201 1.23 -13.40 -6.72
C HIS A 201 2.30 -12.45 -7.25
N ILE A 202 1.92 -11.22 -7.61
CA ILE A 202 2.82 -10.15 -8.05
C ILE A 202 2.57 -8.94 -7.16
N GLY A 203 3.59 -8.47 -6.42
CA GLY A 203 3.43 -7.30 -5.57
C GLY A 203 4.72 -6.82 -4.91
N ASN A 204 4.61 -5.80 -4.06
CA ASN A 204 5.75 -5.19 -3.38
C ASN A 204 5.78 -5.51 -1.87
N LEU A 205 6.62 -4.78 -1.13
CA LEU A 205 6.75 -4.90 0.34
C LEU A 205 5.45 -4.66 1.10
N GLY A 206 4.52 -3.87 0.56
CA GLY A 206 3.26 -3.53 1.19
C GLY A 206 2.43 -4.75 1.56
N ARG A 207 2.60 -5.87 0.84
CA ARG A 207 1.95 -7.15 1.17
C ARG A 207 2.30 -7.69 2.56
N PHE A 208 3.44 -7.31 3.13
CA PHE A 208 3.88 -7.74 4.47
C PHE A 208 3.38 -6.84 5.59
N LEU A 209 2.63 -5.78 5.29
CA LEU A 209 2.06 -4.91 6.30
C LEU A 209 0.86 -5.59 6.97
N ASN A 210 0.98 -5.83 8.27
CA ASN A 210 -0.09 -6.42 9.05
C ASN A 210 -1.14 -5.37 9.45
N HIS A 211 -2.32 -5.88 9.81
CA HIS A 211 -3.36 -5.05 10.41
C HIS A 211 -3.01 -4.63 11.84
N ALA A 212 -3.37 -3.39 12.19
CA ALA A 212 -3.60 -2.98 13.56
C ALA A 212 -4.85 -2.10 13.70
N CYS A 213 -5.56 -2.25 14.83
CA CYS A 213 -6.71 -1.38 15.16
C CYS A 213 -6.25 0.03 15.59
N GLU A 214 -5.02 0.15 16.08
CA GLU A 214 -4.32 1.42 16.34
C GLU A 214 -3.02 1.45 15.50
N PRO A 215 -3.14 1.62 14.18
CA PRO A 215 -1.99 1.53 13.27
C PRO A 215 -1.05 2.73 13.38
N ASN A 216 0.14 2.59 12.81
CA ASN A 216 1.12 3.67 12.68
C ASN A 216 1.29 4.17 11.24
N LEU A 217 0.59 3.58 10.26
CA LEU A 217 0.53 4.03 8.88
C LEU A 217 -0.88 4.49 8.48
N LEU A 218 -0.91 5.51 7.63
CA LEU A 218 -2.09 6.00 6.91
C LEU A 218 -1.90 5.71 5.43
N MET A 219 -2.85 5.01 4.82
CA MET A 219 -2.89 4.82 3.37
C MET A 219 -3.59 5.98 2.69
N VAL A 220 -2.96 6.55 1.66
CA VAL A 220 -3.49 7.66 0.88
C VAL A 220 -3.40 7.29 -0.61
N PRO A 221 -4.51 7.33 -1.36
CA PRO A 221 -4.49 7.19 -2.82
C PRO A 221 -3.82 8.40 -3.46
N ILE A 222 -2.69 8.19 -4.15
CA ILE A 222 -1.90 9.25 -4.80
C ILE A 222 -1.90 9.05 -6.31
N ARG A 223 -2.32 10.05 -7.07
CA ARG A 223 -2.25 10.01 -8.54
C ARG A 223 -0.97 10.67 -9.03
N VAL A 224 -0.23 9.96 -9.89
CA VAL A 224 1.01 10.46 -10.51
C VAL A 224 0.78 10.53 -12.02
N ASP A 225 1.00 9.42 -12.72
CA ASP A 225 0.85 9.33 -14.17
C ASP A 225 -0.55 8.83 -14.58
N SER A 226 -1.03 7.75 -13.94
CA SER A 226 -2.28 7.05 -14.26
C SER A 226 -3.45 7.48 -13.38
N MET A 227 -4.68 7.29 -13.89
CA MET A 227 -5.90 7.39 -13.09
C MET A 227 -5.96 6.34 -11.98
N VAL A 228 -5.32 5.18 -12.18
CA VAL A 228 -5.14 4.16 -11.14
C VAL A 228 -4.23 4.76 -10.06
N PRO A 229 -4.73 4.97 -8.83
CA PRO A 229 -3.94 5.59 -7.78
C PRO A 229 -2.85 4.65 -7.28
N ARG A 230 -1.68 5.21 -6.96
CA ARG A 230 -0.67 4.54 -6.14
C ARG A 230 -1.13 4.55 -4.69
N LEU A 231 -1.19 3.38 -4.06
CA LEU A 231 -1.65 3.25 -2.67
C LEU A 231 -0.50 3.51 -1.71
N ALA A 232 -0.21 4.78 -1.43
CA ALA A 232 0.96 5.18 -0.65
C ALA A 232 0.69 5.13 0.85
N LEU A 233 1.61 4.57 1.62
CA LEU A 233 1.56 4.57 3.08
C LEU A 233 2.49 5.64 3.65
N PHE A 234 1.93 6.49 4.50
CA PHE A 234 2.64 7.53 5.24
C PHE A 234 2.59 7.24 6.74
N ALA A 235 3.64 7.64 7.46
CA ALA A 235 3.67 7.51 8.91
C ALA A 235 2.61 8.42 9.57
N ALA A 236 1.68 7.86 10.33
CA ALA A 236 0.64 8.61 11.03
C ALA A 236 1.15 9.29 12.32
N ARG A 237 2.28 8.79 12.83
CA ARG A 237 3.05 9.30 13.97
C ARG A 237 4.52 8.96 13.77
N ASP A 238 5.39 9.45 14.66
CA ASP A 238 6.77 8.97 14.68
C ASP A 238 6.81 7.46 14.97
N ILE A 239 7.65 6.74 14.22
CA ILE A 239 7.82 5.28 14.30
C ILE A 239 9.27 4.99 14.62
N VAL A 240 9.52 4.27 15.71
CA VAL A 240 10.88 4.02 16.21
C VAL A 240 11.53 2.78 15.55
N PRO A 241 12.87 2.69 15.54
CA PRO A 241 13.57 1.51 15.04
C PRO A 241 13.07 0.21 15.69
N GLY A 242 12.85 -0.82 14.88
CA GLY A 242 12.36 -2.13 15.31
C GLY A 242 10.85 -2.22 15.48
N GLU A 243 10.11 -1.10 15.40
CA GLU A 243 8.66 -1.11 15.47
C GLU A 243 8.03 -1.69 14.21
N GLU A 244 7.03 -2.56 14.39
CA GLU A 244 6.25 -3.13 13.29
C GLU A 244 5.40 -2.06 12.60
N LEU A 245 5.44 -2.05 11.28
CA LEU A 245 4.63 -1.19 10.42
C LEU A 245 3.27 -1.85 10.16
N SER A 246 2.20 -1.08 10.39
CA SER A 246 0.83 -1.58 10.29
C SER A 246 -0.13 -0.52 9.82
N TYR A 247 -1.19 -0.95 9.13
CA TYR A 247 -2.29 -0.09 8.70
C TYR A 247 -3.64 -0.71 9.08
N ASP A 248 -4.69 0.09 9.03
CA ASP A 248 -6.06 -0.39 9.24
C ASP A 248 -6.61 -0.99 7.94
N TYR A 249 -6.89 -2.29 7.94
CA TYR A 249 -7.40 -3.01 6.77
C TYR A 249 -8.84 -2.61 6.42
N SER A 250 -9.57 -1.97 7.34
CA SER A 250 -10.89 -1.41 7.02
C SER A 250 -10.80 -0.04 6.33
N GLY A 251 -9.62 0.59 6.36
CA GLY A 251 -9.45 1.94 5.86
C GLY A 251 -10.24 2.99 6.64
N ARG A 252 -10.67 2.74 7.89
CA ARG A 252 -11.40 3.73 8.71
C ARG A 252 -10.49 4.61 9.55
N PHE A 253 -9.28 4.16 9.84
CA PHE A 253 -8.31 4.93 10.60
C PHE A 253 -8.01 6.30 9.95
N LEU A 254 -8.34 7.37 10.66
CA LEU A 254 -8.23 8.78 10.23
C LEU A 254 -9.04 9.13 8.97
N ASN A 255 -10.03 8.30 8.62
CA ASN A 255 -11.01 8.58 7.57
C ASN A 255 -12.36 8.90 8.24
N LEU A 256 -12.78 10.18 8.16
CA LEU A 256 -14.01 10.70 8.77
C LEU A 256 -15.27 10.46 7.90
N ALA A 257 -15.18 9.67 6.82
CA ALA A 257 -16.32 9.35 6.00
C ALA A 257 -17.19 8.31 6.72
N ASP A 258 -18.42 8.69 7.07
CA ASP A 258 -19.43 7.83 7.69
C ASP A 258 -19.70 6.60 6.80
N THR A 259 -19.01 5.51 7.05
CA THR A 259 -19.39 4.18 6.57
C THR A 259 -20.03 3.43 7.74
N GLU A 260 -21.34 3.57 7.86
CA GLU A 260 -22.14 2.63 8.66
C GLU A 260 -21.97 1.25 8.01
N ASP A 261 -21.17 0.38 8.65
CA ASP A 261 -21.24 -1.05 8.35
C ASP A 261 -22.65 -1.51 8.73
N PRO A 262 -23.40 -2.16 7.82
CA PRO A 262 -24.62 -2.85 8.22
C PRO A 262 -24.21 -3.89 9.26
N GLU A 263 -24.72 -3.75 10.48
CA GLU A 263 -24.55 -4.76 11.49
C GLU A 263 -24.97 -6.14 10.94
N GLY A 264 -24.03 -7.09 10.96
CA GLY A 264 -24.37 -8.50 11.16
C GLY A 264 -25.06 -9.25 10.01
N LEU A 265 -24.54 -9.19 8.78
CA LEU A 265 -24.81 -10.25 7.79
C LEU A 265 -23.64 -11.24 7.76
N ASP A 266 -23.70 -12.19 8.70
CA ASP A 266 -22.84 -13.37 8.76
C ASP A 266 -23.19 -14.29 7.57
N HIS A 267 -22.44 -14.19 6.47
CA HIS A 267 -22.48 -15.16 5.37
C HIS A 267 -21.87 -16.54 5.76
N GLY A 268 -21.95 -16.93 7.04
CA GLY A 268 -21.48 -18.22 7.55
C GLY A 268 -19.97 -18.45 7.45
N LYS A 269 -19.17 -17.41 7.14
CA LYS A 269 -17.71 -17.50 7.02
C LYS A 269 -17.06 -17.05 8.34
N ARG A 270 -16.26 -17.94 8.94
CA ARG A 270 -15.49 -17.66 10.16
C ARG A 270 -14.56 -16.45 9.96
N ARG A 271 -14.77 -15.39 10.73
CA ARG A 271 -13.89 -14.20 10.74
C ARG A 271 -12.53 -14.54 11.33
N LYS A 272 -11.46 -14.02 10.73
CA LYS A 272 -10.08 -14.21 11.24
C LYS A 272 -9.88 -13.36 12.50
N PRO A 273 -9.34 -13.93 13.59
CA PRO A 273 -9.05 -13.18 14.81
C PRO A 273 -7.96 -12.12 14.57
N CYS A 274 -8.09 -10.98 15.24
CA CYS A 274 -7.09 -9.91 15.23
C CYS A 274 -6.12 -10.09 16.39
N TYR A 275 -4.82 -10.06 16.09
CA TYR A 275 -3.74 -10.19 17.07
C TYR A 275 -2.86 -8.95 17.17
N CYS A 276 -3.41 -7.76 16.85
CA CYS A 276 -2.63 -6.53 16.79
C CYS A 276 -2.10 -6.04 18.15
N GLY A 277 -2.72 -6.45 19.26
CA GLY A 277 -2.30 -6.06 20.61
C GLY A 277 -2.69 -4.64 21.03
N ALA A 278 -3.40 -3.89 20.18
CA ALA A 278 -3.94 -2.57 20.51
C ALA A 278 -4.93 -2.65 21.69
N ARG A 279 -5.01 -1.57 22.49
CA ARG A 279 -5.93 -1.51 23.64
C ARG A 279 -7.39 -1.51 23.16
N ALA A 280 -7.69 -0.78 22.10
CA ALA A 280 -9.02 -0.73 21.46
C ALA A 280 -9.20 -1.78 20.35
N CYS A 281 -8.60 -2.98 20.48
CA CYS A 281 -8.71 -4.03 19.47
C CYS A 281 -10.17 -4.53 19.32
N THR A 282 -10.64 -4.64 18.07
CA THR A 282 -11.98 -5.14 17.72
C THR A 282 -12.10 -6.67 17.68
N ALA A 283 -11.08 -7.38 18.16
CA ALA A 283 -10.94 -8.84 18.25
C ALA A 283 -10.89 -9.62 16.92
N PHE A 284 -11.37 -9.06 15.81
CA PHE A 284 -11.39 -9.70 14.49
C PHE A 284 -10.82 -8.78 13.42
N LEU A 285 -10.19 -9.36 12.40
CA LEU A 285 -9.81 -8.60 11.21
C LEU A 285 -11.07 -8.01 10.57
N PRO A 286 -10.98 -6.78 10.03
CA PRO A 286 -12.09 -6.18 9.33
C PRO A 286 -12.42 -6.96 8.06
N TYR A 287 -13.70 -6.91 7.70
CA TYR A 287 -14.29 -7.66 6.60
C TYR A 287 -14.96 -6.65 5.68
N ASP A 288 -14.50 -6.54 4.44
CA ASP A 288 -15.13 -5.68 3.45
C ASP A 288 -16.23 -6.48 2.74
N SER A 289 -17.49 -6.23 3.09
CA SER A 289 -18.65 -6.94 2.56
C SER A 289 -18.81 -6.82 1.05
N SER A 290 -18.29 -5.75 0.43
CA SER A 290 -18.43 -5.52 -1.00
C SER A 290 -17.69 -6.54 -1.87
N LEU A 291 -16.60 -7.06 -1.34
CA LEU A 291 -15.78 -8.09 -1.98
C LEU A 291 -16.40 -9.49 -1.92
N TYR A 292 -17.49 -9.64 -1.18
CA TYR A 292 -18.22 -10.90 -0.99
C TYR A 292 -19.65 -10.84 -1.55
N GLY A 293 -19.93 -9.87 -2.42
CA GLY A 293 -21.19 -9.82 -3.19
C GLY A 293 -21.41 -11.07 -4.04
N PRO A 294 -22.65 -11.35 -4.48
CA PRO A 294 -22.95 -12.48 -5.35
C PRO A 294 -22.09 -12.38 -6.62
N LEU A 295 -21.50 -13.50 -7.04
CA LEU A 295 -20.90 -13.58 -8.37
C LEU A 295 -22.04 -13.38 -9.37
N GLU A 296 -21.97 -12.34 -10.20
CA GLU A 296 -22.90 -12.22 -11.33
C GLU A 296 -22.74 -13.48 -12.19
N GLU A 297 -23.80 -14.27 -12.30
CA GLU A 297 -23.85 -15.38 -13.23
C GLU A 297 -23.63 -14.79 -14.61
N ALA A 298 -22.52 -15.16 -15.26
CA ALA A 298 -22.28 -14.76 -16.63
C ALA A 298 -23.48 -15.23 -17.45
N ASP A 299 -24.22 -14.31 -18.03
CA ASP A 299 -25.32 -14.60 -18.96
C ASP A 299 -24.76 -15.51 -20.07
N ILE A 300 -25.02 -16.81 -19.96
CA ILE A 300 -24.83 -17.76 -21.04
C ILE A 300 -26.06 -17.60 -21.93
N SER A 301 -25.99 -16.66 -22.87
CA SER A 301 -26.88 -16.58 -24.03
C SER A 301 -26.16 -17.04 -25.28
#